data_AF-A0A1L8E745-F1
#
_entry.id   AF-A0A1L8E745-F1
#
_cell.length_a   1.000
_cell.length_b   1.000
_cell.length_c   1.000
_cell.angle_alpha   90.00
_cell.angle_beta   90.00
_cell.angle_gamma   90.00
#
_symmetry.space_group_name_H-M   'P 1'
#
loop_
_entity.id
_entity.type
_entity.pdbx_description
1 polymer ?
#
loop_
_entity_poly.entity_id
_entity_poly.type
_entity_poly.pdbx_seq_one_letter_code
_entity_poly.pdbx_strand_id
1 'polypeptide(L)'
;MGISRDSAHKRRATGGKRKSLRKKRKFELGRPAANTKLGGCRVHTVRTRGGNSKFRALRLENGNFAWASEAIARKTRIADVVYNASNNELVRTQTLVKNTIVVIDATPFRQWYESHYVLTLGRKRNPKQQQKEDDNDVLTKKRSEKT
;
A
#
# COMPACT_ATOMS: atom_id res chain seq x y z
N MET A 1 31.46 -6.34 -4.80
CA MET A 1 31.09 -6.37 -3.37
C MET A 1 30.21 -5.16 -3.05
N GLY A 2 29.11 -5.32 -2.32
CA GLY A 2 28.13 -4.23 -2.10
C GLY A 2 27.94 -3.85 -0.63
N ILE A 3 26.72 -3.41 -0.31
CA ILE A 3 26.24 -3.15 1.05
C ILE A 3 26.39 -4.43 1.89
N SER A 4 26.89 -4.30 3.12
CA SER A 4 27.12 -5.41 4.06
C SER A 4 26.27 -5.22 5.31
N ARG A 5 25.75 -6.33 5.85
CA ARG A 5 24.94 -6.39 7.08
C ARG A 5 25.73 -6.91 8.28
N ASP A 6 27.05 -7.01 8.17
CA ASP A 6 27.92 -7.40 9.28
C ASP A 6 27.95 -6.32 10.37
N SER A 7 28.23 -6.70 11.62
CA SER A 7 28.43 -5.75 12.73
C SER A 7 29.90 -5.39 12.95
N ALA A 8 30.82 -6.07 12.25
CA ALA A 8 32.26 -5.93 12.45
C ALA A 8 32.81 -4.60 11.93
N HIS A 9 32.18 -4.02 10.91
CA HIS A 9 32.58 -2.72 10.36
C HIS A 9 32.26 -1.51 11.25
N LYS A 10 31.45 -1.67 12.31
CA LYS A 10 31.16 -0.62 13.30
C LYS A 10 32.09 -0.71 14.52
N ARG A 11 32.20 0.39 15.29
CA ARG A 11 32.98 0.43 16.53
C ARG A 11 32.38 -0.51 17.59
N ARG A 12 33.22 -0.89 18.57
CA ARG A 12 32.76 -1.60 19.78
C ARG A 12 31.91 -0.67 20.66
N ALA A 13 31.17 -1.23 21.61
CA ALA A 13 30.48 -0.45 22.65
C ALA A 13 31.47 0.43 23.44
N THR A 14 32.70 -0.04 23.66
CA THR A 14 33.79 0.74 24.27
C THR A 14 34.39 1.82 23.36
N GLY A 15 33.88 2.02 22.15
CA GLY A 15 34.41 2.99 21.17
C GLY A 15 35.63 2.51 20.37
N GLY A 16 36.27 1.40 20.78
CA GLY A 16 37.44 0.84 20.10
C GLY A 16 37.17 0.45 18.64
N LYS A 17 38.11 0.79 17.74
CA LYS A 17 38.05 0.44 16.32
C LYS A 17 38.34 -1.06 16.13
N ARG A 18 37.48 -1.77 15.38
CA ARG A 18 37.67 -3.19 15.06
C ARG A 18 38.57 -3.34 13.83
N LYS A 19 39.60 -4.18 13.91
CA LYS A 19 40.41 -4.56 12.74
C LYS A 19 39.61 -5.53 11.86
N SER A 20 39.65 -5.33 10.55
CA SER A 20 39.00 -6.25 9.60
C SER A 20 39.78 -7.55 9.52
N LEU A 21 39.18 -8.67 9.93
CA LEU A 21 39.80 -10.00 9.91
C LEU A 21 39.60 -10.74 8.57
N ARG A 22 38.56 -10.38 7.81
CA ARG A 22 38.18 -11.06 6.56
C ARG A 22 37.52 -10.10 5.58
N LYS A 23 37.45 -10.49 4.30
CA LYS A 23 36.66 -9.80 3.27
C LYS A 23 35.15 -10.05 3.48
N LYS A 24 34.28 -9.20 2.91
CA LYS A 24 32.81 -9.33 3.02
C LYS A 24 32.34 -10.65 2.43
N ARG A 25 31.39 -11.32 3.10
CA ARG A 25 30.87 -12.63 2.66
C ARG A 25 29.52 -12.50 1.95
N LYS A 26 29.22 -13.44 1.04
CA LYS A 26 27.97 -13.46 0.26
C LYS A 26 26.71 -13.51 1.14
N PHE A 27 26.79 -14.17 2.30
CA PHE A 27 25.66 -14.28 3.23
C PHE A 27 25.39 -12.99 4.02
N GLU A 28 26.33 -12.05 4.07
CA GLU A 28 26.18 -10.72 4.71
C GLU A 28 25.64 -9.67 3.73
N LEU A 29 25.29 -10.06 2.51
CA LEU A 29 24.92 -9.14 1.43
C LEU A 29 23.64 -8.36 1.77
N GLY A 30 23.73 -7.04 1.67
CA GLY A 30 22.60 -6.13 1.55
C GLY A 30 22.31 -5.79 0.09
N ARG A 31 21.07 -5.41 -0.20
CA ARG A 31 20.64 -4.90 -1.51
C ARG A 31 20.16 -3.45 -1.35
N PRO A 32 20.28 -2.61 -2.40
CA PRO A 32 19.74 -1.25 -2.36
C PRO A 32 18.23 -1.26 -2.07
N ALA A 33 17.73 -0.21 -1.43
CA ALA A 33 16.31 -0.04 -1.16
C ALA A 33 15.49 0.01 -2.47
N ALA A 34 14.21 -0.32 -2.39
CA ALA A 34 13.31 -0.30 -3.55
C ALA A 34 12.76 1.11 -3.84
N ASN A 35 12.49 1.88 -2.78
CA ASN A 35 11.89 3.22 -2.83
C ASN A 35 10.67 3.26 -3.77
N THR A 36 9.72 2.34 -3.53
CA THR A 36 8.50 2.19 -4.32
C THR A 36 7.75 3.51 -4.44
N LYS A 37 7.44 3.93 -5.66
CA LYS A 37 6.70 5.16 -5.96
C LYS A 37 5.25 4.89 -6.27
N LEU A 38 4.42 5.92 -6.11
CA LEU A 38 3.08 5.91 -6.67
C LEU A 38 3.15 5.93 -8.21
N GLY A 39 2.40 5.06 -8.87
CA GLY A 39 2.28 5.05 -10.34
C GLY A 39 2.06 3.66 -10.93
N GLY A 40 2.02 3.57 -12.26
CA GLY A 40 1.70 2.34 -12.98
C GLY A 40 2.54 1.13 -12.54
N CYS A 41 1.87 0.01 -12.30
CA CYS A 41 2.43 -1.17 -11.65
C CYS A 41 3.73 -1.65 -12.31
N ARG A 42 4.82 -1.71 -11.52
CA ARG A 42 6.10 -2.28 -11.94
C ARG A 42 6.74 -3.03 -10.79
N VAL A 43 6.82 -4.34 -10.92
CA VAL A 43 7.37 -5.25 -9.91
C VAL A 43 8.48 -6.09 -10.52
N HIS A 44 9.63 -6.14 -9.86
CA HIS A 44 10.76 -6.97 -10.26
C HIS A 44 10.95 -8.13 -9.29
N THR A 45 11.19 -9.31 -9.83
CA THR A 45 11.53 -10.49 -9.02
C THR A 45 13.02 -10.50 -8.70
N VAL A 46 13.36 -10.77 -7.44
CA VAL A 46 14.75 -10.83 -6.97
C VAL A 46 15.00 -12.21 -6.34
N ARG A 47 15.92 -12.98 -6.92
CA ARG A 47 16.39 -14.24 -6.31
C ARG A 47 17.13 -13.95 -5.00
N THR A 48 16.81 -14.74 -3.98
CA THR A 48 17.38 -14.65 -2.63
C THR A 48 18.07 -15.95 -2.24
N ARG A 49 18.69 -15.98 -1.05
CA ARG A 49 19.40 -17.16 -0.54
C ARG A 49 18.41 -18.33 -0.37
N GLY A 50 18.84 -19.54 -0.69
CA GLY A 50 18.00 -20.74 -0.63
C GLY A 50 17.08 -20.92 -1.83
N GLY A 51 17.27 -20.17 -2.91
CA GLY A 51 16.49 -20.33 -4.15
C GLY A 51 15.15 -19.57 -4.17
N ASN A 52 14.74 -18.98 -3.05
CA ASN A 52 13.49 -18.22 -2.94
C ASN A 52 13.49 -16.94 -3.78
N SER A 53 12.30 -16.51 -4.18
CA SER A 53 12.07 -15.24 -4.88
C SER A 53 11.38 -14.22 -3.97
N LYS A 54 11.83 -12.96 -4.01
CA LYS A 54 11.15 -11.84 -3.36
C LYS A 54 10.78 -10.79 -4.40
N PHE A 55 9.59 -10.21 -4.27
CA PHE A 55 9.11 -9.18 -5.16
C PHE A 55 9.52 -7.79 -4.69
N ARG A 56 10.10 -7.01 -5.60
CA ARG A 56 10.47 -5.63 -5.38
C ARG A 56 9.58 -4.76 -6.24
N ALA A 57 8.56 -4.18 -5.62
CA ALA A 57 7.79 -3.12 -6.25
C ALA A 57 8.69 -1.89 -6.46
N LEU A 58 8.62 -1.30 -7.66
CA LEU A 58 9.22 0.00 -7.95
C LEU A 58 8.13 1.06 -8.12
N ARG A 59 6.99 0.67 -8.68
CA ARG A 59 5.80 1.52 -8.80
C ARG A 59 4.55 0.70 -8.51
N LEU A 60 3.62 1.26 -7.75
CA LEU A 60 2.30 0.68 -7.48
C LEU A 60 1.25 1.79 -7.48
N GLU A 61 0.08 1.48 -8.03
CA GLU A 61 -1.07 2.36 -8.09
C GLU A 61 -2.24 1.85 -7.24
N ASN A 62 -2.33 0.53 -7.02
CA ASN A 62 -3.45 -0.10 -6.33
C ASN A 62 -2.96 -0.89 -5.11
N GLY A 63 -3.82 -0.99 -4.10
CA GLY A 63 -3.63 -1.82 -2.92
C GLY A 63 -4.93 -2.52 -2.53
N ASN A 64 -4.84 -3.54 -1.67
CA ASN A 64 -6.01 -4.11 -1.01
C ASN A 64 -6.14 -3.47 0.37
N PHE A 65 -7.20 -2.69 0.57
CA PHE A 65 -7.44 -1.96 1.81
C PHE A 65 -8.65 -2.58 2.52
N ALA A 66 -8.62 -2.61 3.85
CA ALA A 66 -9.66 -3.22 4.67
C ALA A 66 -10.43 -2.15 5.45
N TRP A 67 -11.76 -2.27 5.45
CA TRP A 67 -12.65 -1.54 6.34
C TRP A 67 -13.01 -2.47 7.50
N ALA A 68 -12.28 -2.34 8.60
CA ALA A 68 -12.30 -3.31 9.69
C ALA A 68 -13.65 -3.42 10.40
N SER A 69 -14.38 -2.30 10.59
CA SER A 69 -15.70 -2.32 11.26
C SER A 69 -16.75 -3.08 10.45
N GLU A 70 -16.63 -3.07 9.12
CA GLU A 70 -17.53 -3.76 8.18
C GLU A 70 -16.99 -5.14 7.78
N ALA A 71 -15.83 -5.55 8.31
CA ALA A 71 -15.15 -6.81 8.01
C ALA A 71 -14.95 -7.09 6.50
N ILE A 72 -14.76 -6.05 5.67
CA ILE A 72 -14.52 -6.19 4.24
C ILE A 72 -13.16 -5.63 3.81
N ALA A 73 -12.64 -6.16 2.70
CA ALA A 73 -11.49 -5.60 2.01
C ALA A 73 -11.80 -5.44 0.53
N ARG A 74 -11.31 -4.34 -0.07
CA ARG A 74 -11.47 -4.06 -1.49
C ARG A 74 -10.16 -3.56 -2.08
N LYS A 75 -9.92 -3.95 -3.33
CA LYS A 75 -8.83 -3.41 -4.13
C LYS A 75 -9.21 -2.00 -4.56
N THR A 76 -8.43 -1.00 -4.16
CA THR A 76 -8.66 0.40 -4.51
C THR A 76 -7.36 1.04 -4.99
N ARG A 77 -7.50 2.15 -5.73
CA ARG A 77 -6.37 2.96 -6.17
C ARG A 77 -5.90 3.84 -5.00
N ILE A 78 -4.58 4.01 -4.89
CA ILE A 78 -3.94 4.96 -3.98
C ILE A 78 -3.91 6.30 -4.70
N ALA A 79 -4.49 7.33 -4.07
CA ALA A 79 -4.56 8.68 -4.62
C ALA A 79 -3.29 9.47 -4.26
N ASP A 80 -2.91 9.48 -2.99
CA ASP A 80 -1.75 10.23 -2.52
C ASP A 80 -1.16 9.67 -1.21
N VAL A 81 0.09 10.04 -0.94
CA VAL A 81 0.78 9.82 0.32
C VAL A 81 0.71 11.09 1.14
N VAL A 82 0.03 11.05 2.29
CA VAL A 82 -0.21 12.27 3.10
C VAL A 82 0.80 12.44 4.21
N TYR A 83 1.17 11.34 4.87
CA TYR A 83 2.04 11.43 6.04
C TYR A 83 2.92 10.19 6.21
N ASN A 84 4.14 10.42 6.71
CA ASN A 84 5.06 9.39 7.10
C ASN A 84 5.74 9.75 8.42
N ALA A 85 5.69 8.84 9.39
CA ALA A 85 6.23 9.10 10.73
C ALA A 85 7.76 9.15 10.78
N SER A 86 8.45 8.50 9.84
CA SER A 86 9.91 8.36 9.90
C SER A 86 10.65 9.47 9.14
N ASN A 87 10.08 9.97 8.03
CA ASN A 87 10.74 10.96 7.19
C ASN A 87 9.74 11.70 6.27
N ASN A 88 9.74 13.02 6.34
CA ASN A 88 8.88 13.90 5.52
C ASN A 88 9.24 13.90 4.03
N GLU A 89 10.49 13.60 3.65
CA GLU A 89 10.88 13.49 2.23
C GLU A 89 10.16 12.35 1.52
N LEU A 90 9.72 11.34 2.26
CA LEU A 90 8.95 10.22 1.70
C LEU A 90 7.55 10.66 1.28
N VAL A 91 6.98 11.66 1.97
CA VAL A 91 5.71 12.30 1.60
C VAL A 91 5.88 13.11 0.32
N ARG A 92 6.87 14.03 0.31
CA ARG A 92 7.15 14.91 -0.84
C ARG A 92 7.38 14.15 -2.14
N THR A 93 7.99 12.97 -2.04
CA THR A 93 8.35 12.15 -3.20
C THR A 93 7.38 10.99 -3.45
N GLN A 94 6.20 10.98 -2.80
CA GLN A 94 5.17 9.94 -2.91
C GLN A 94 5.72 8.51 -2.83
N THR A 95 6.53 8.25 -1.81
CA THR A 95 7.15 6.94 -1.58
C THR A 95 6.28 6.07 -0.68
N LEU A 96 5.94 4.87 -1.15
CA LEU A 96 5.16 3.89 -0.40
C LEU A 96 6.08 3.06 0.51
N VAL A 97 5.96 3.27 1.82
CA VAL A 97 6.62 2.44 2.84
C VAL A 97 5.60 1.92 3.86
N LYS A 98 6.01 0.96 4.70
CA LYS A 98 5.15 0.42 5.77
C LYS A 98 4.68 1.55 6.70
N ASN A 99 3.41 1.50 7.09
CA ASN A 99 2.78 2.48 8.00
C ASN A 99 2.72 3.92 7.48
N THR A 100 2.82 4.10 6.17
CA THR A 100 2.55 5.41 5.54
C THR A 100 1.05 5.66 5.54
N ILE A 101 0.63 6.87 5.91
CA ILE A 101 -0.77 7.29 5.82
C ILE A 101 -1.04 7.70 4.38
N VAL A 102 -2.00 7.04 3.75
CA VAL A 102 -2.35 7.24 2.34
C VAL A 102 -3.83 7.59 2.21
N VAL A 103 -4.14 8.40 1.20
CA VAL A 103 -5.51 8.63 0.75
C VAL A 103 -5.80 7.64 -0.37
N ILE A 104 -6.93 6.95 -0.26
CA ILE A 104 -7.37 5.95 -1.22
C ILE A 104 -8.66 6.41 -1.91
N ASP A 105 -8.91 5.86 -3.10
CA ASP A 105 -10.21 5.99 -3.73
C ASP A 105 -11.29 5.26 -2.93
N ALA A 106 -12.37 5.99 -2.60
CA ALA A 106 -13.50 5.50 -1.82
C ALA A 106 -14.56 4.78 -2.67
N THR A 107 -14.52 4.88 -4.00
CA THR A 107 -15.60 4.37 -4.87
C THR A 107 -15.95 2.89 -4.64
N PRO A 108 -14.99 1.95 -4.46
CA PRO A 108 -15.34 0.53 -4.33
C PRO A 108 -15.99 0.20 -2.98
N PHE A 109 -15.67 0.97 -1.93
CA PHE A 109 -16.31 0.83 -0.62
C PHE A 109 -17.70 1.45 -0.60
N ARG A 110 -17.87 2.64 -1.23
CA ARG A 110 -19.17 3.29 -1.33
C ARG A 110 -20.18 2.43 -2.11
N GLN A 111 -19.77 1.88 -3.25
CA GLN A 111 -20.61 0.98 -4.05
C GLN A 111 -21.03 -0.25 -3.25
N TRP A 112 -20.10 -0.85 -2.50
CA TRP A 112 -20.42 -1.98 -1.64
C TRP A 112 -21.42 -1.61 -0.55
N TYR A 113 -21.21 -0.49 0.14
CA TYR A 113 -22.09 -0.03 1.21
C TYR A 113 -23.51 0.24 0.71
N GLU A 114 -23.64 0.94 -0.41
CA GLU A 114 -24.93 1.19 -1.09
C GLU A 114 -25.62 -0.13 -1.47
N SER A 115 -24.85 -1.14 -1.93
CA SER A 115 -25.41 -2.44 -2.27
C SER A 115 -25.86 -3.28 -1.06
N HIS A 116 -25.10 -3.18 0.04
CA HIS A 116 -25.30 -4.02 1.21
C HIS A 116 -26.46 -3.49 2.06
N TYR A 117 -26.50 -2.17 2.30
CA TYR A 117 -27.48 -1.53 3.17
C TYR A 117 -28.62 -0.85 2.43
N VAL A 118 -28.52 -0.64 1.11
CA VAL A 118 -29.51 0.14 0.32
C VAL A 118 -29.62 1.58 0.80
N LEU A 119 -28.55 2.11 1.40
CA LEU A 119 -28.49 3.47 1.90
C LEU A 119 -27.44 4.24 1.13
N THR A 120 -27.80 5.45 0.69
CA THR A 120 -26.87 6.35 0.01
C THR A 120 -25.81 6.87 0.99
N LEU A 121 -24.54 6.74 0.64
CA LEU A 121 -23.43 7.24 1.46
C LEU A 121 -22.72 8.39 0.75
N GLY A 122 -22.81 9.60 1.32
CA GLY A 122 -22.04 10.76 0.84
C GLY A 122 -22.52 11.40 -0.48
N ARG A 123 -23.75 11.13 -0.94
CA ARG A 123 -24.35 11.87 -2.07
C ARG A 123 -24.64 13.32 -1.62
N LYS A 124 -23.99 14.31 -2.24
CA LYS A 124 -24.36 15.73 -2.05
C LYS A 124 -25.75 15.95 -2.64
N ARG A 125 -26.62 16.67 -1.92
CA ARG A 125 -28.00 16.97 -2.33
C ARG A 125 -28.00 17.95 -3.51
N ASN A 126 -27.83 17.43 -4.72
CA ASN A 126 -27.97 18.19 -5.95
C ASN A 126 -29.35 17.91 -6.57
N PRO A 127 -30.28 18.89 -6.62
CA PRO A 127 -31.65 18.67 -7.09
C PRO A 127 -31.74 18.21 -8.57
N LYS A 128 -30.68 18.41 -9.38
CA LYS A 128 -30.64 18.00 -10.79
C LYS A 128 -30.33 16.51 -11.03
N GLN A 129 -29.83 15.78 -10.02
CA GLN A 129 -29.50 14.35 -10.15
C GLN A 129 -30.67 13.42 -9.79
N GLN A 130 -31.77 13.96 -9.26
CA GLN A 130 -32.99 13.20 -8.94
C GLN A 130 -33.75 12.69 -10.18
N GLN A 131 -33.39 13.14 -11.40
CA GLN A 131 -34.16 12.86 -12.61
C GLN A 131 -33.61 11.71 -13.48
N LYS A 132 -32.50 11.07 -13.10
CA LYS A 132 -32.04 9.84 -13.74
C LYS A 132 -32.30 8.66 -12.81
N GLU A 133 -33.58 8.27 -12.71
CA GLU A 133 -33.96 6.98 -12.13
C GLU A 133 -33.65 5.91 -13.17
N ASP A 134 -32.46 5.32 -13.09
CA ASP A 134 -32.17 4.07 -13.78
C ASP A 134 -32.77 2.93 -12.93
N ASP A 135 -33.73 2.17 -13.45
CA ASP A 135 -34.34 1.00 -12.76
C ASP A 135 -33.31 -0.11 -12.42
N ASN A 136 -32.11 -0.03 -13.02
CA ASN A 136 -30.97 -0.91 -12.74
C ASN A 136 -30.02 -0.37 -11.66
N ASP A 137 -30.29 0.80 -11.04
CA ASP A 137 -29.52 1.25 -9.88
C ASP A 137 -29.75 0.30 -8.70
N VAL A 138 -28.68 -0.02 -7.99
CA VAL A 138 -28.69 -1.00 -6.89
C VAL A 138 -29.64 -0.58 -5.76
N LEU A 139 -29.88 0.73 -5.64
CA LEU A 139 -30.76 1.33 -4.65
C LEU A 139 -32.25 1.23 -5.00
N THR A 140 -32.61 1.31 -6.28
CA THR A 140 -34.00 1.34 -6.77
C THR A 140 -34.50 -0.04 -7.19
N LYS A 141 -33.60 -1.03 -7.30
CA LYS A 141 -33.93 -2.40 -7.69
C LYS A 141 -34.97 -3.02 -6.75
N LYS A 142 -36.13 -3.39 -7.31
CA LYS A 142 -37.20 -4.10 -6.60
C LYS A 142 -36.69 -5.42 -6.02
N ARG A 143 -36.93 -5.64 -4.73
CA ARG A 143 -36.61 -6.88 -4.01
C ARG A 143 -37.90 -7.64 -3.73
N SER A 144 -37.89 -8.96 -3.88
CA SER A 144 -39.03 -9.80 -3.53
C SER A 144 -39.24 -9.77 -2.02
N GLU A 145 -40.49 -9.88 -1.60
CA GLU A 145 -40.84 -10.08 -0.20
C GLU A 145 -40.29 -11.43 0.28
N LYS A 146 -39.90 -11.48 1.54
CA LYS A 146 -39.41 -12.71 2.16
C LYS A 146 -40.63 -13.58 2.47
N THR A 147 -40.70 -14.78 1.90
CA THR A 147 -41.70 -15.80 2.26
C THR A 147 -41.57 -16.19 3.73
#